data_AF-A0A5D2VRW5-F1
#
_entry.id   AF-A0A5D2VRW5-F1
#
_cell.length_a   1.000
_cell.length_b   1.000
_cell.length_c   1.000
_cell.angle_alpha   90.00
_cell.angle_beta   90.00
_cell.angle_gamma   90.00
#
_symmetry.space_group_name_H-M   'P 1'
#
loop_
_entity.id
_entity.type
_entity.pdbx_description
1 polymer ?
#
loop_
_entity_poly.entity_id
_entity_poly.type
_entity_poly.pdbx_seq_one_letter_code
_entity_poly.pdbx_strand_id
1 'polypeptide(L)'
;MAEYRVSIYGRKQSEWDQLASWFSNNEIYSETTVWLIQSPRLYNVYKQMGIVKSFQNILDNVFIPLFEVTVDPNSHPQLHVFLKMVSSMFIGEHTVL
;
A
#
# COMPACT_ATOMS: atom_id res chain seq x y z
N MET A 1 -6.08 -16.92 -13.85
CA MET A 1 -6.11 -16.03 -12.68
C MET A 1 -4.69 -15.86 -12.20
N ALA A 2 -4.21 -14.62 -12.11
CA ALA A 2 -2.87 -14.30 -11.63
C ALA A 2 -2.97 -13.49 -10.33
N GLU A 3 -2.17 -13.86 -9.33
CA GLU A 3 -2.05 -13.16 -8.05
C GLU A 3 -0.69 -12.44 -8.01
N TYR A 4 -0.70 -11.13 -8.19
CA TYR A 4 0.51 -10.33 -8.07
C TYR A 4 0.63 -9.72 -6.68
N ARG A 5 1.88 -9.53 -6.25
CA ARG A 5 2.22 -8.98 -4.95
C ARG A 5 2.92 -7.65 -5.14
N VAL A 6 2.47 -6.64 -4.41
CA VAL A 6 3.09 -5.32 -4.39
C VAL A 6 3.29 -4.87 -2.96
N SER A 7 4.42 -4.21 -2.68
CA SER A 7 4.79 -3.85 -1.32
C SER A 7 4.44 -2.40 -0.98
N ILE A 8 3.90 -2.18 0.21
CA ILE A 8 3.79 -0.86 0.87
C ILE A 8 4.63 -0.93 2.13
N TYR A 9 5.61 -0.04 2.26
CA TYR A 9 6.57 -0.06 3.36
C TYR A 9 6.12 0.78 4.57
N GLY A 10 5.15 1.67 4.40
CA GLY A 10 4.62 2.52 5.48
C GLY A 10 5.61 3.60 5.92
N ARG A 11 6.49 4.05 5.02
CA ARG A 11 7.49 5.09 5.32
C ARG A 11 6.91 6.49 5.23
N LYS A 12 5.91 6.68 4.37
CA LYS A 12 5.20 7.95 4.14
C LYS A 12 3.76 7.65 3.71
N GLN A 13 2.80 8.51 4.08
CA GLN A 13 1.40 8.40 3.61
C GLN A 13 1.27 8.45 2.08
N SER A 14 2.10 9.25 1.41
CA SER A 14 2.09 9.43 -0.05
C SER A 14 2.44 8.15 -0.84
N GLU A 15 2.87 7.08 -0.17
CA GLU A 15 3.26 5.82 -0.80
C GLU A 15 2.07 5.17 -1.53
N TRP A 16 0.86 5.25 -0.95
CA TRP A 16 -0.37 4.78 -1.58
C TRP A 16 -0.71 5.54 -2.87
N ASP A 17 -0.63 6.87 -2.83
CA ASP A 17 -0.91 7.70 -4.01
C ASP A 17 0.10 7.48 -5.12
N GLN A 18 1.38 7.33 -4.77
CA GLN A 18 2.43 7.02 -5.74
C GLN A 18 2.20 5.67 -6.40
N LEU A 19 1.81 4.66 -5.60
CA LEU A 19 1.51 3.35 -6.12
C LEU A 19 0.29 3.38 -7.04
N ALA A 20 -0.81 4.00 -6.59
CA ALA A 20 -2.04 4.12 -7.37
C ALA A 20 -1.83 4.91 -8.68
N SER A 21 -1.03 5.98 -8.63
CA SER A 21 -0.62 6.75 -9.81
C SER A 21 0.14 5.86 -10.80
N TRP A 22 1.09 5.07 -10.31
CA TRP A 22 1.86 4.16 -11.15
C TRP A 22 0.95 3.11 -11.81
N PHE A 23 0.00 2.55 -11.08
CA PHE A 23 -1.00 1.62 -11.62
C PHE A 23 -1.86 2.24 -12.72
N SER A 24 -2.39 3.44 -12.46
CA SER A 24 -3.25 4.16 -13.40
C SER A 24 -2.50 4.58 -14.66
N ASN A 25 -1.27 5.08 -14.52
CA ASN A 25 -0.48 5.59 -15.63
C ASN A 25 0.06 4.48 -16.55
N ASN A 26 0.21 3.26 -16.03
CA ASN A 26 0.65 2.10 -16.81
C ASN A 26 -0.52 1.21 -17.26
N GLU A 27 -1.77 1.65 -17.05
CA GLU A 27 -2.99 0.94 -17.45
C GLU A 27 -3.02 -0.53 -16.98
N ILE A 28 -2.50 -0.78 -15.76
CA ILE A 28 -2.37 -2.13 -15.19
C ILE A 28 -3.73 -2.58 -14.63
N TYR A 29 -4.65 -2.84 -15.53
CA TYR A 29 -6.03 -3.21 -15.25
C TYR A 29 -6.40 -4.49 -16.01
N SER A 30 -6.83 -5.52 -15.27
CA SER A 30 -7.23 -6.80 -15.88
C SER A 30 -8.28 -7.49 -15.01
N GLU A 31 -9.35 -7.98 -15.62
CA GLU A 31 -10.43 -8.70 -14.94
C GLU A 31 -9.99 -10.03 -14.31
N THR A 32 -8.83 -10.56 -14.71
CA THR A 32 -8.33 -11.87 -14.27
C THR A 32 -7.19 -11.79 -13.27
N THR A 33 -6.82 -10.56 -12.87
CA THR A 33 -5.69 -10.26 -12.03
C THR A 33 -6.15 -9.69 -10.69
N VAL A 34 -5.65 -10.24 -9.61
CA VAL A 34 -5.87 -9.70 -8.26
C VAL A 34 -4.53 -9.32 -7.63
N TRP A 35 -4.55 -8.25 -6.84
CA TRP A 35 -3.36 -7.71 -6.20
C TRP A 35 -3.39 -7.95 -4.69
N LEU A 36 -2.27 -8.44 -4.18
CA LEU A 36 -2.00 -8.60 -2.76
C LEU A 36 -1.03 -7.52 -2.30
N ILE A 37 -1.41 -6.78 -1.27
CA ILE A 37 -0.54 -5.78 -0.66
C ILE A 37 0.33 -6.46 0.40
N GLN A 38 1.64 -6.26 0.33
CA GLN A 38 2.59 -6.79 1.29
C GLN A 38 3.19 -5.65 2.10
N SER A 39 3.09 -5.73 3.43
CA SER A 39 3.77 -4.80 4.32
C SER A 39 4.89 -5.52 5.07
N PRO A 40 6.16 -5.22 4.79
CA PRO A 40 7.27 -5.85 5.47
C PRO A 40 7.46 -5.30 6.89
N ARG A 41 7.85 -6.17 7.83
CA ARG A 41 8.08 -5.82 9.24
C ARG A 41 9.43 -5.15 9.49
N LEU A 42 9.66 -3.98 8.87
CA LEU A 42 10.95 -3.27 8.90
C LEU A 42 11.02 -2.08 9.88
N TYR A 43 10.12 -2.05 10.88
CA TYR A 43 10.07 -0.95 11.86
C TYR A 43 11.42 -0.66 12.52
N ASN A 44 12.15 -1.68 12.97
CA ASN A 44 13.43 -1.49 13.65
C ASN A 44 14.45 -0.78 12.76
N VAL A 45 14.49 -1.12 11.46
CA VAL A 45 15.37 -0.48 10.47
C VAL A 45 14.97 0.99 10.29
N TYR A 46 13.68 1.26 10.09
CA TYR A 46 13.21 2.63 9.87
C TYR A 46 13.36 3.53 11.10
N LYS A 47 13.25 2.96 12.30
CA LYS A 47 13.51 3.68 13.55
C LYS A 47 14.99 4.03 13.68
N GLN A 48 15.90 3.10 13.37
CA GLN A 48 17.35 3.35 13.39
C GLN A 48 17.77 4.40 12.35
N MET A 49 17.13 4.40 11.18
CA MET A 49 17.36 5.40 10.13
C MET A 49 16.73 6.78 10.45
N GLY A 50 15.96 6.90 11.53
CA GLY A 50 15.26 8.14 11.88
C GLY A 50 14.10 8.51 10.94
N ILE A 51 13.64 7.58 10.10
CA ILE A 51 12.53 7.78 9.15
C ILE A 51 11.19 7.84 9.89
N VAL A 52 11.05 7.02 10.94
CA VAL A 52 9.85 6.98 11.80
C VAL A 52 10.24 7.14 13.26
N LYS A 53 9.40 7.82 14.05
CA LYS A 53 9.66 8.06 15.48
C LYS A 53 9.06 6.97 16.36
N SER A 54 7.86 6.50 15.98
CA SER A 54 7.13 5.45 16.68
C SER A 54 6.48 4.50 15.69
N PHE A 55 6.03 3.33 16.18
CA PHE A 55 5.28 2.37 15.37
C PHE A 55 3.95 2.95 14.88
N GLN A 56 3.36 3.87 15.66
CA GLN A 56 2.15 4.60 15.27
C GLN A 56 2.35 5.31 13.93
N ASN A 57 3.52 5.90 13.67
CA ASN A 57 3.77 6.55 12.37
C ASN A 57 3.64 5.58 11.19
N ILE A 58 4.06 4.32 11.34
CA ILE A 58 3.89 3.31 10.28
C ILE A 58 2.41 2.98 10.12
N LEU A 59 1.68 2.79 11.22
CA LEU A 59 0.24 2.53 11.17
C LEU A 59 -0.50 3.69 10.49
N ASP A 60 -0.18 4.93 10.85
CA ASP A 60 -0.75 6.13 10.26
C ASP A 60 -0.45 6.19 8.76
N ASN A 61 0.79 5.92 8.35
CA ASN A 61 1.19 5.92 6.95
C ASN A 61 0.48 4.87 6.11
N VAL A 62 0.14 3.71 6.69
CA VAL A 62 -0.50 2.61 5.98
C VAL A 62 -2.02 2.73 5.99
N PHE A 63 -2.62 3.04 7.13
CA PHE A 63 -4.07 2.90 7.32
C PHE A 63 -4.86 4.20 7.14
N ILE A 64 -4.29 5.37 7.42
CA ILE A 64 -5.03 6.64 7.28
C ILE A 64 -5.49 6.87 5.83
N PRO A 65 -4.63 6.75 4.80
CA PRO A 65 -5.05 6.96 3.41
C PRO A 65 -6.15 5.97 2.97
N LEU A 66 -6.11 4.73 3.50
CA LEU A 66 -7.13 3.72 3.24
C LEU A 66 -8.48 4.09 3.88
N PHE A 67 -8.47 4.67 5.08
CA PHE A 67 -9.70 5.12 5.72
C PHE A 67 -10.25 6.39 5.05
N GLU A 68 -9.40 7.35 4.71
CA GLU A 68 -9.78 8.58 4.01
C GLU A 68 -10.49 8.28 2.69
N VAL A 69 -9.92 7.40 1.85
CA VAL A 69 -10.53 7.02 0.57
C VAL A 69 -11.79 6.15 0.72
N THR A 70 -11.91 5.40 1.83
CA THR A 70 -13.11 4.63 2.13
C THR A 70 -14.27 5.54 2.53
N VAL A 71 -13.98 6.63 3.25
CA VAL A 71 -14.98 7.62 3.67
C VAL A 71 -15.36 8.55 2.51
N ASP A 72 -14.38 9.08 1.79
CA ASP A 72 -14.57 9.94 0.60
C ASP A 72 -13.71 9.45 -0.58
N PRO A 73 -14.30 8.78 -1.58
CA PRO A 73 -13.58 8.34 -2.77
C PRO A 73 -12.88 9.44 -3.57
N ASN A 74 -13.29 10.71 -3.41
CA ASN A 74 -12.70 11.84 -4.12
C ASN A 74 -11.41 12.36 -3.48
N SER A 75 -11.12 11.97 -2.23
CA SER A 75 -9.87 12.32 -1.55
C SER A 75 -8.65 11.75 -2.28
N HIS A 76 -8.75 10.49 -2.75
CA HIS A 76 -7.72 9.78 -3.48
C HIS A 76 -8.33 9.00 -4.67
N PRO A 77 -8.68 9.66 -5.78
CA PRO A 77 -9.47 9.03 -6.84
C PRO A 77 -8.76 7.85 -7.52
N GLN A 78 -7.45 7.95 -7.74
CA GLN A 78 -6.66 6.85 -8.31
C GLN A 78 -6.53 5.68 -7.34
N LEU A 79 -6.35 5.97 -6.04
CA LEU A 79 -6.30 4.95 -5.00
C LEU A 79 -7.63 4.21 -4.90
N HIS A 80 -8.76 4.93 -4.99
CA HIS A 80 -10.09 4.31 -4.98
C HIS A 80 -10.25 3.29 -6.11
N VAL A 81 -9.80 3.62 -7.33
CA VAL A 81 -9.83 2.69 -8.47
C VAL A 81 -8.89 1.51 -8.24
N PHE A 82 -7.67 1.76 -7.76
CA PHE A 82 -6.69 0.72 -7.46
C PHE A 82 -7.21 -0.28 -6.43
N LEU A 83 -7.85 0.19 -5.36
CA LEU A 83 -8.38 -0.68 -4.29
C LEU A 83 -9.48 -1.63 -4.76
N LYS A 84 -10.17 -1.36 -5.87
CA LYS A 84 -11.14 -2.31 -6.46
C LYS A 84 -10.49 -3.59 -6.98
N MET A 85 -9.17 -3.58 -7.21
CA MET A 85 -8.41 -4.73 -7.71
C MET A 85 -7.56 -5.39 -6.62
N VAL A 86 -7.52 -4.79 -5.45
CA VAL A 86 -6.80 -5.32 -4.28
C VAL A 86 -7.74 -6.28 -3.54
N SER A 87 -7.26 -7.50 -3.32
CA SER A 87 -8.04 -8.54 -2.63
C SER A 87 -7.76 -8.60 -1.13
N SER A 88 -6.47 -8.52 -0.74
CA SER A 88 -6.09 -8.57 0.68
C SER A 88 -4.73 -7.94 0.96
N MET A 89 -4.47 -7.67 2.24
CA MET A 89 -3.19 -7.19 2.74
C MET A 89 -2.54 -8.21 3.67
N PHE A 90 -1.27 -8.52 3.43
CA PHE A 90 -0.44 -9.42 4.22
C PHE A 90 0.67 -8.64 4.93
N ILE A 91 0.79 -8.83 6.25
CA ILE A 91 1.88 -8.27 7.06
C ILE A 91 2.81 -9.41 7.46
N GLY A 92 4.06 -9.38 7.00
CA GLY A 92 4.96 -10.50 7.19
C GLY A 92 6.42 -10.16 6.95
N GLU A 93 7.27 -11.16 7.08
CA GLU A 93 8.65 -11.06 6.59
C GLU A 93 8.64 -11.24 5.07
N HIS A 94 9.50 -10.52 4.37
CA HIS A 94 9.78 -10.78 2.95
C HIS A 94 10.54 -12.11 2.90
N THR A 95 9.83 -13.24 2.92
CA THR A 95 10.43 -14.52 2.56
C THR A 95 10.60 -14.48 1.04
N VAL A 96 11.79 -14.02 0.61
CA VAL A 96 12.27 -14.28 -0.74
C VAL A 96 12.35 -15.79 -0.88
N LEU A 97 11.54 -16.37 -1.77
CA LEU A 97 11.79 -17.69 -2.33
C LEU A 97 12.77 -17.54 -3.49
#